data_AF-A0A8T5PMF0-F1
#
_entry.id   AF-A0A8T5PMF0-F1
#
_cell.length_a   1.000
_cell.length_b   1.000
_cell.length_c   1.000
_cell.angle_alpha   90.00
_cell.angle_beta   90.00
_cell.angle_gamma   90.00
#
_symmetry.space_group_name_H-M   'P 1'
#
loop_
_entity.id
_entity.type
_entity.pdbx_description
1 polymer ?
#
loop_
_entity_poly.entity_id
_entity_poly.type
_entity_poly.pdbx_seq_one_letter_code
_entity_poly.pdbx_strand_id
1 'polypeptide(L)' 'DRTVPRNIRAAVEEAKKNLTEDDGRDWDVRVSTAISILDEITNDPNIPSYTRTQIWNIVTMIEMIK' A
#
# COMPACT_ATOMS: atom_id res chain seq x y z
N ASP A 1 -6.83 -9.20 9.04
CA ASP A 1 -8.28 -9.34 8.78
C ASP A 1 -8.55 -10.50 7.83
N ARG A 2 -9.46 -11.44 8.15
CA ARG A 2 -9.66 -12.69 7.38
C ARG A 2 -10.57 -12.52 6.16
N THR A 3 -11.36 -11.45 6.13
CA THR A 3 -12.28 -11.04 5.06
C THR A 3 -11.57 -10.42 3.86
N VAL A 4 -10.32 -10.00 4.00
CA VAL A 4 -9.50 -9.49 2.90
C VAL A 4 -8.89 -10.67 2.11
N PRO A 5 -8.92 -10.65 0.78
CA PRO A 5 -8.18 -11.62 -0.04
C PRO A 5 -6.67 -11.66 0.26
N ARG A 6 -6.05 -12.82 0.02
CA ARG A 6 -4.64 -13.06 0.38
C ARG A 6 -3.65 -12.24 -0.45
N ASN A 7 -3.98 -11.98 -1.72
CA ASN A 7 -3.22 -11.09 -2.62
C ASN A 7 -3.16 -9.66 -2.07
N ILE A 8 -4.29 -9.09 -1.64
CA ILE A 8 -4.35 -7.72 -1.10
C ILE A 8 -3.53 -7.60 0.19
N ARG A 9 -3.64 -8.60 1.09
CA ARG A 9 -2.80 -8.62 2.29
C ARG A 9 -1.31 -8.71 1.98
N ALA A 10 -0.93 -9.53 1.00
CA ALA A 10 0.47 -9.69 0.62
C ALA A 10 1.05 -8.37 0.07
N ALA A 11 0.32 -7.70 -0.81
CA ALA A 11 0.72 -6.41 -1.37
C ALA A 11 0.82 -5.30 -0.31
N VAL A 12 -0.11 -5.25 0.65
CA VAL A 12 -0.04 -4.28 1.75
C VAL A 12 1.18 -4.53 2.63
N GLU A 13 1.50 -5.80 2.95
CA GLU A 13 2.73 -6.12 3.68
C GLU A 13 3.98 -5.79 2.88
N GLU A 14 3.97 -5.95 1.55
CA GLU A 14 5.08 -5.56 0.68
C GLU A 14 5.27 -4.04 0.60
N ALA A 15 4.19 -3.28 0.49
CA ALA A 15 4.22 -1.82 0.54
C ALA A 15 4.76 -1.32 1.88
N LYS A 16 4.29 -1.91 2.99
CA LYS A 16 4.80 -1.64 4.34
C LYS A 16 6.28 -1.97 4.46
N LYS A 17 6.71 -3.14 3.96
CA LYS A 17 8.10 -3.57 3.95
C LYS A 17 8.99 -2.55 3.23
N ASN A 18 8.58 -2.08 2.05
CA ASN A 18 9.31 -1.03 1.32
C ASN A 18 9.42 0.30 2.11
N LEU A 19 8.41 0.66 2.90
CA LEU A 19 8.42 1.86 3.74
C LEU A 19 9.22 1.70 5.03
N THR A 20 9.40 0.47 5.54
CA THR A 20 10.10 0.23 6.81
C THR A 20 11.53 -0.26 6.65
N GLU A 21 11.82 -1.05 5.61
CA GLU A 21 13.16 -1.58 5.37
C GLU A 21 14.06 -0.51 4.76
N ASP A 22 15.19 -0.27 5.45
CA ASP A 22 16.20 0.65 4.97
C ASP A 22 17.14 -0.06 4.00
N ASP A 23 16.76 -0.04 2.74
CA ASP A 23 17.53 -0.61 1.64
C ASP A 23 18.56 0.38 1.06
N GLY A 24 18.80 1.52 1.71
CA GLY A 24 19.65 2.61 1.19
C GLY A 24 19.03 3.40 0.03
N ARG A 25 17.72 3.20 -0.24
CA ARG A 25 16.94 3.97 -1.21
C ARG A 25 16.40 5.25 -0.59
N ASP A 26 16.33 6.33 -1.36
CA ASP A 26 15.71 7.58 -0.93
C ASP A 26 14.26 7.38 -0.48
N TRP A 27 13.86 8.14 0.53
CA TRP A 27 12.52 8.10 1.10
C TRP A 27 11.43 8.29 0.02
N ASP A 28 11.63 9.25 -0.89
CA ASP A 28 10.72 9.50 -2.02
C ASP A 28 10.53 8.28 -2.93
N VAL A 29 11.61 7.55 -3.22
CA VAL A 29 11.57 6.37 -4.09
C VAL A 29 10.82 5.24 -3.40
N ARG A 30 11.03 5.07 -2.09
CA ARG A 30 10.35 4.06 -1.27
C ARG A 30 8.85 4.36 -1.17
N VAL A 31 8.50 5.62 -0.94
CA VAL A 31 7.11 6.10 -0.93
C VAL A 31 6.45 5.89 -2.29
N SER A 32 7.10 6.28 -3.38
CA SER A 32 6.55 6.10 -4.74
C SER A 32 6.32 4.63 -5.07
N THR A 33 7.23 3.75 -4.64
CA THR A 33 7.09 2.29 -4.83
C THR A 33 5.89 1.75 -4.05
N ALA A 34 5.76 2.16 -2.78
CA ALA A 34 4.65 1.73 -1.93
C ALA A 34 3.29 2.21 -2.46
N ILE A 35 3.19 3.46 -2.92
CA ILE A 35 1.97 4.00 -3.55
C ILE A 35 1.62 3.20 -4.81
N SER A 36 2.60 2.89 -5.66
CA SER A 36 2.36 2.09 -6.88
C SER A 36 1.77 0.70 -6.56
N ILE A 37 2.33 0.00 -5.55
CA ILE A 37 1.82 -1.30 -5.11
C ILE A 37 0.38 -1.19 -4.58
N LEU A 38 0.10 -0.13 -3.81
CA LEU A 38 -1.23 0.14 -3.26
C LEU A 38 -2.26 0.53 -4.33
N ASP A 39 -1.83 1.20 -5.40
CA ASP A 39 -2.71 1.56 -6.51
C ASP A 39 -3.04 0.33 -7.38
N GLU A 40 -2.07 -0.57 -7.61
CA GLU A 40 -2.30 -1.84 -8.32
C GLU A 40 -3.37 -2.71 -7.63
N ILE A 41 -3.34 -2.83 -6.30
CA ILE A 41 -4.38 -3.59 -5.59
C ILE A 41 -5.74 -2.89 -5.53
N THR A 42 -5.76 -1.57 -5.66
CA THR A 42 -7.01 -0.79 -5.71
C THR A 42 -7.80 -1.10 -6.99
N ASN A 43 -7.10 -1.50 -8.04
CA ASN A 43 -7.66 -1.97 -9.30
C ASN A 43 -8.16 -3.43 -9.28
N ASP A 44 -7.92 -4.19 -8.19
CA ASP A 44 -8.40 -5.57 -8.09
C ASP A 44 -9.93 -5.62 -7.94
N PRO A 45 -10.66 -6.37 -8.79
CA PRO A 45 -12.13 -6.46 -8.71
C PRO A 45 -12.63 -7.17 -7.44
N ASN A 46 -11.79 -7.96 -6.76
CA ASN A 46 -12.13 -8.67 -5.52
C ASN A 46 -11.84 -7.85 -4.26
N ILE A 47 -11.39 -6.60 -4.40
CA ILE A 47 -11.12 -5.75 -3.23
C ILE A 47 -12.41 -5.40 -2.49
N PRO A 48 -12.50 -5.69 -1.18
CA PRO A 48 -13.63 -5.22 -0.39
C PRO A 48 -13.67 -3.69 -0.32
N SER A 49 -14.86 -3.09 -0.41
CA SER A 49 -15.02 -1.62 -0.37
C SER A 49 -14.38 -0.97 0.87
N TYR A 50 -14.50 -1.62 2.03
CA TYR A 50 -13.90 -1.13 3.27
C TYR A 50 -12.35 -1.17 3.25
N THR A 51 -11.76 -2.11 2.51
CA THR A 51 -10.31 -2.22 2.34
C THR A 51 -9.80 -1.15 1.37
N ARG A 52 -10.58 -0.89 0.30
CA ARG A 52 -10.31 0.21 -0.64
C ARG A 52 -10.24 1.56 0.06
N THR A 53 -11.20 1.87 0.92
CA THR A 53 -11.19 3.13 1.70
C THR A 53 -10.00 3.22 2.64
N GLN A 54 -9.60 2.12 3.28
CA GLN A 54 -8.41 2.11 4.14
C GLN A 54 -7.13 2.36 3.36
N ILE A 55 -6.97 1.73 2.19
CA ILE A 55 -5.81 1.93 1.32
C ILE A 55 -5.77 3.39 0.85
N TRP A 56 -6.90 3.94 0.41
CA TRP A 56 -6.98 5.35 0.02
C TRP A 56 -6.54 6.29 1.16
N ASN A 57 -7.05 6.08 2.38
CA ASN A 57 -6.62 6.85 3.54
C ASN A 57 -5.11 6.73 3.80
N ILE A 58 -4.53 5.53 3.66
CA ILE A 58 -3.10 5.30 3.83
C ILE A 58 -2.30 6.06 2.77
N VAL A 59 -2.69 5.98 1.51
CA VAL A 59 -2.03 6.71 0.41
C VAL A 59 -2.06 8.22 0.68
N THR A 60 -3.22 8.78 1.05
CA THR A 60 -3.33 10.20 1.39
C THR A 60 -2.44 10.60 2.57
N MET A 61 -2.37 9.78 3.62
CA MET A 61 -1.47 10.04 4.76
C MET A 61 0.00 10.02 4.34
N ILE A 62 0.39 9.08 3.48
CA ILE A 62 1.77 8.99 2.98
C ILE A 62 2.10 10.20 2.10
N GLU A 63 1.19 10.61 1.21
CA GLU A 63 1.37 11.81 0.38
C GLU A 63 1.46 13.10 1.20
N MET A 64 0.79 13.18 2.35
CA MET A 64 0.87 14.32 3.27
C MET A 64 2.19 14.42 4.03
N ILE A 65 2.92 13.31 4.20
CA ILE A 65 4.22 13.27 4.89
C ILE A 65 5.38 13.59 3.93
N LYS A 66 5.12 13.53 2.62
CA LYS A 66 6.05 13.92 1.56
C LYS A 66 6.32 15.43 1.60
#